data_AF-A0A961TYH7-F1
#
_entry.id   AF-A0A961TYH7-F1
#
_cell.length_a   1.000
_cell.length_b   1.000
_cell.length_c   1.000
_cell.angle_alpha   90.00
_cell.angle_beta   90.00
_cell.angle_gamma   90.00
#
_symmetry.space_group_name_H-M   'P 1'
#
loop_
_entity.id
_entity.type
_entity.pdbx_description
1 polymer ?
#
loop_
_entity_poly.entity_id
_entity_poly.type
_entity_poly.pdbx_seq_one_letter_code
_entity_poly.pdbx_strand_id
1 'polypeptide(L)' 'WNFEQRVANACIGADRADLVLAGCAILEAIRRVWPSERLRVADRGLREGILNELMADEGVWRRNWRPGMTS' A
#
# COMPACT_ATOMS: atom_id res chain seq x y z
N TRP A 1 -7.72 24.73 2.70
CA TRP A 1 -7.07 24.07 3.85
C TRP A 1 -5.68 24.64 3.99
N ASN A 2 -5.38 25.28 5.12
CA ASN A 2 -4.02 25.74 5.42
C ASN A 2 -3.18 24.59 6.03
N PHE A 3 -1.89 24.83 6.29
CA PHE A 3 -0.98 23.82 6.85
C PHE A 3 -1.44 23.35 8.25
N GLU A 4 -1.75 24.28 9.16
CA GLU A 4 -2.19 23.97 10.52
C GLU A 4 -3.43 23.07 10.56
N GLN A 5 -4.39 23.32 9.67
CA GLN A 5 -5.59 22.49 9.51
C GLN A 5 -5.26 21.07 9.03
N ARG A 6 -4.23 20.89 8.19
CA ARG A 6 -3.78 19.55 7.76
C ARG A 6 -3.04 18.82 8.87
N VAL A 7 -2.18 19.52 9.61
CA VAL A 7 -1.48 18.94 10.77
C VAL A 7 -2.46 18.47 11.83
N ALA A 8 -3.49 19.28 12.12
CA ALA A 8 -4.52 18.96 13.11
C ALA A 8 -5.44 17.79 12.70
N ASN A 9 -5.41 17.37 11.43
CA ASN A 9 -6.16 16.19 11.00
C ASN A 9 -5.45 14.92 11.48
N ALA A 10 -6.12 14.15 12.36
CA ALA A 10 -5.58 12.93 12.96
C ALA A 10 -5.08 11.88 11.94
N CYS A 11 -5.65 11.86 10.73
CA CYS A 11 -5.26 10.92 9.68
C CYS A 11 -4.07 11.40 8.83
N ILE A 12 -3.62 12.65 8.98
CA ILE A 12 -2.49 13.23 8.22
C ILE A 12 -1.28 13.39 9.15
N GLY A 13 -1.39 14.19 10.20
CA GLY A 13 -0.27 14.50 11.10
C GLY A 13 0.81 15.39 10.45
N ALA A 14 1.78 15.83 11.25
CA ALA A 14 2.77 16.83 10.84
C ALA A 14 3.63 16.37 9.65
N ASP A 15 4.19 15.16 9.72
CA ASP A 15 5.14 14.64 8.71
C ASP A 15 4.54 14.53 7.31
N ARG A 16 3.21 14.39 7.20
CA ARG A 16 2.52 14.24 5.91
C ARG A 16 1.81 15.53 5.47
N ALA A 17 1.69 16.53 6.32
CA ALA A 17 0.90 17.74 6.03
C ALA A 17 1.45 18.56 4.87
N ASP A 18 2.78 18.55 4.66
CA ASP A 18 3.43 19.23 3.52
C ASP A 18 3.35 18.41 2.23
N LEU A 19 3.36 17.07 2.34
CA LEU A 19 3.46 16.17 1.20
C LEU A 19 2.11 15.78 0.60
N VAL A 20 1.04 15.81 1.41
CA VAL A 20 -0.28 15.27 1.01
C VAL A 20 -0.84 15.97 -0.22
N LEU A 21 -0.64 17.29 -0.37
CA LEU A 21 -1.13 18.03 -1.54
C LEU A 21 -0.41 17.61 -2.82
N ALA A 22 0.92 17.42 -2.75
CA ALA A 22 1.70 16.92 -3.88
C ALA A 22 1.26 15.49 -4.27
N GLY A 23 1.03 14.63 -3.27
CA GLY A 23 0.51 13.28 -3.49
C GLY A 23 -0.87 13.27 -4.16
N CYS A 24 -1.79 14.15 -3.74
CA CYS A 24 -3.09 14.31 -4.37
C CYS A 24 -2.97 14.73 -5.84
N ALA A 25 -2.08 15.68 -6.16
CA ALA A 25 -1.88 16.14 -7.54
C ALA A 25 -1.34 15.03 -8.45
N ILE A 26 -0.39 14.22 -7.97
CA ILE A 26 0.13 13.07 -8.72
C ILE A 26 -0.97 12.02 -8.94
N LEU A 27 -1.72 11.68 -7.90
CA LEU A 27 -2.83 10.73 -8.02
C LEU A 27 -3.90 11.23 -9.00
N GLU A 28 -4.22 12.52 -8.97
CA GLU A 28 -5.14 13.15 -9.91
C GLU A 28 -4.64 13.04 -11.35
N ALA A 29 -3.36 13.32 -11.60
CA ALA A 29 -2.76 13.17 -12.92
C ALA A 29 -2.85 11.72 -13.43
N ILE A 30 -2.52 10.73 -12.58
CA ILE A 30 -2.64 9.30 -12.92
C ILE A 30 -4.08 8.94 -13.27
N ARG A 31 -5.06 9.38 -12.47
CA ARG A 31 -6.50 9.13 -12.70
C ARG A 31 -7.00 9.75 -14.00
N ARG A 32 -6.42 10.86 -14.46
CA ARG A 32 -6.75 11.49 -15.75
C ARG A 32 -6.22 10.68 -16.94
N VAL A 33 -5.04 10.07 -16.82
CA VAL A 33 -4.44 9.26 -17.88
C VAL A 33 -5.06 7.86 -17.95
N TRP A 34 -5.33 7.25 -16.80
CA TRP A 34 -5.94 5.93 -16.68
C TRP A 34 -7.23 6.01 -15.84
N PRO A 35 -8.35 6.41 -16.45
CA PRO A 35 -9.61 6.50 -15.74
C PRO A 35 -10.08 5.11 -15.31
N SER A 36 -10.50 4.99 -14.04
CA SER A 36 -11.10 3.77 -13.50
C SER A 36 -12.37 4.11 -12.73
N GLU A 37 -13.39 3.25 -12.84
CA GLU A 37 -14.64 3.40 -12.08
C GLU A 37 -14.41 3.23 -10.57
N ARG A 38 -13.41 2.43 -10.20
CA ARG A 38 -13.07 2.13 -8.80
C ARG A 38 -11.57 2.25 -8.57
N LEU A 39 -11.21 2.82 -7.41
CA LEU A 39 -9.87 2.76 -6.83
C LEU A 39 -9.96 2.07 -5.47
N ARG A 40 -9.00 1.21 -5.16
CA ARG A 40 -8.89 0.54 -3.86
C ARG A 40 -7.54 0.85 -3.24
N VAL A 41 -7.52 0.93 -1.91
CA VAL A 41 -6.28 0.98 -1.13
C VAL A 41 -5.89 -0.45 -0.82
N ALA A 42 -4.64 -0.81 -1.11
CA ALA A 42 -4.10 -2.11 -0.73
C ALA A 42 -3.55 -2.05 0.70
N ASP A 43 -3.73 -3.13 1.47
CA ASP A 43 -3.21 -3.23 2.83
C ASP A 43 -1.70 -3.57 2.87
N ARG A 44 -1.12 -3.97 1.73
CA ARG A 44 0.29 -4.37 1.57
C ARG A 44 0.97 -3.49 0.53
N GLY A 45 2.25 -3.19 0.77
CA GLY A 45 3.08 -2.36 -0.09
C GLY A 45 4.25 -3.10 -0.71
N LEU A 46 5.17 -2.33 -1.30
CA LEU A 46 6.36 -2.85 -1.99
C LEU A 46 7.22 -3.73 -1.10
N ARG A 47 7.38 -3.34 0.18
CA ARG A 47 8.17 -4.10 1.15
C ARG A 47 7.64 -5.52 1.31
N GLU A 48 6.34 -5.67 1.43
CA GLU A 48 5.70 -6.99 1.54
C GLU A 48 5.78 -7.78 0.24
N GLY A 49 5.69 -7.11 -0.90
CA GLY A 49 5.91 -7.73 -2.21
C GLY A 49 7.30 -8.35 -2.32
N ILE A 50 8.34 -7.57 -2.02
CA ILE A 50 9.74 -8.04 -2.04
C ILE A 50 9.95 -9.18 -1.04
N LEU A 51 9.43 -9.03 0.19
CA LEU A 51 9.54 -10.08 1.20
C LEU A 51 8.86 -11.39 0.72
N ASN A 52 7.68 -11.28 0.10
CA ASN A 52 6.97 -12.44 -0.40
C ASN A 52 7.72 -13.16 -1.53
N GLU A 53 8.39 -12.40 -2.39
CA GLU A 53 9.26 -12.93 -3.46
C GLU A 53 10.46 -13.68 -2.87
N LEU A 54 11.18 -13.08 -1.93
CA LEU A 54 12.30 -13.74 -1.24
C LEU A 54 11.87 -15.00 -0.49
N MET A 55 10.71 -14.98 0.15
CA MET A 55 10.15 -16.16 0.83
C MET A 55 9.76 -17.28 -0.15
N ALA A 56 9.31 -16.93 -1.35
CA ALA A 56 8.98 -17.88 -2.39
C ALA A 56 10.23 -18.57 -2.94
N ASP A 57 11.31 -17.81 -3.16
CA ASP A 57 12.60 -18.32 -3.63
C ASP A 57 13.22 -19.31 -2.62
N GLU A 58 13.11 -19.02 -1.33
CA GLU A 58 13.56 -19.90 -0.23
C GLU A 58 12.62 -21.10 0.02
N GLY A 59 11.58 -21.28 -0.81
CA GLY A 59 10.67 -22.42 -0.74
C GLY A 59 9.84 -22.48 0.54
N VAL A 60 9.70 -21.38 1.29
CA VAL A 60 9.00 -21.31 2.58
C VAL A 60 7.55 -21.82 2.44
N TRP A 61 6.91 -21.49 1.34
CA TRP A 61 5.54 -21.92 1.03
C TRP A 61 5.44 -23.43 0.72
N ARG A 62 6.51 -24.07 0.22
CA ARG A 62 6.55 -25.52 0.01
C ARG A 62 6.77 -26.29 1.30
N ARG A 63 7.53 -25.72 2.25
CA ARG A 63 7.87 -26.36 3.52
C ARG A 63 6.65 -26.56 4.45
N ASN A 64 5.60 -25.74 4.27
CA ASN A 64 4.34 -25.83 5.01
C ASN A 64 3.27 -26.73 4.36
N TRP A 65 3.52 -27.31 3.17
CA TRP A 65 2.60 -28.25 2.54
C TRP A 65 2.90 -29.68 3.04
N ARG A 66 2.14 -30.16 4.04
CA ARG A 66 2.04 -31.59 4.38
C ARG A 66 0.72 -32.15 3.83
N PRO A 67 0.71 -32.85 2.69
CA PRO A 67 -0.47 -33.55 2.22
C PRO A 67 -0.58 -34.88 2.99
N GLY A 68 -1.62 -35.03 3.81
CA GLY A 68 -2.00 -36.33 4.38
C GLY A 68 -1.69 -36.52 5.86
N MET A 69 -2.63 -36.13 6.73
CA MET A 69 -2.93 -36.84 7.96
C MET A 69 -4.46 -36.99 8.04
N THR A 70 -4.99 -37.85 7.16
CA THR A 70 -6.26 -38.54 7.37
C THR A 70 -5.92 -39.98 7.71
N SER A 71 -6.22 -40.38 8.95
CA SER A 71 -6.54 -41.76 9.29
C SER A 71 -7.86 -41.75 10.05
#